data_AF-A0A948C7I3-F1
#
_entry.id   AF-A0A948C7I3-F1
#
_cell.length_a   1.000
_cell.length_b   1.000
_cell.length_c   1.000
_cell.angle_alpha   90.00
_cell.angle_beta   90.00
_cell.angle_gamma   90.00
#
_symmetry.space_group_name_H-M   'P 1'
#
loop_
_entity.id
_entity.type
_entity.pdbx_description
1 polymer ?
#
loop_
_entity_poly.entity_id
_entity_poly.type
_entity_poly.pdbx_seq_one_letter_code
_entity_poly.pdbx_strand_id
1 'polypeptide(L)'
;MKVKRILAMFIVMAFSVAVSFVYADEKVDLKLRLEKGQSYKMRTLNEMKIKQTIPGQQGQQQTMTIIEKSGAKNIYTVEDVQADSTLVIKVTYDAISFKQENPTVGWNVEYDSTDTSTAVGPMTPVLGAIVGQSFTITITPDGHVKEVQGIDALWRRMEEKIDELSEEGPERVAMETQMKMQYGEEALKTNTENSFNMYPDNPIDIGDTWQRKTE
;
A
#
# COMPACT_ATOMS: atom_id res chain seq x y z
N MET A 1 -0.90 -79.00 -23.45
CA MET A 1 -1.87 -77.90 -23.69
C MET A 1 -2.10 -76.96 -22.49
N LYS A 2 -1.56 -77.22 -21.28
CA LYS A 2 -1.79 -76.38 -20.09
C LYS A 2 -0.67 -75.38 -19.74
N VAL A 3 0.55 -75.55 -20.26
CA VAL A 3 1.71 -74.69 -19.90
C VAL A 3 1.78 -73.39 -20.71
N LYS A 4 1.30 -73.38 -21.97
CA LYS A 4 1.29 -72.16 -22.82
C LYS A 4 0.26 -71.10 -22.39
N ARG A 5 -0.74 -71.47 -21.57
CA ARG A 5 -1.76 -70.53 -21.06
C ARG A 5 -1.32 -69.78 -19.80
N ILE A 6 -0.34 -70.31 -19.05
CA ILE A 6 0.16 -69.66 -17.82
C ILE A 6 1.20 -68.58 -18.16
N LEU A 7 2.01 -68.78 -19.22
CA LEU A 7 2.97 -67.78 -19.67
C LEU A 7 2.30 -66.55 -20.32
N ALA A 8 1.13 -66.74 -20.94
CA ALA A 8 0.34 -65.64 -21.49
C ALA A 8 -0.37 -64.79 -20.42
N MET A 9 -0.58 -65.33 -19.21
CA MET A 9 -1.17 -64.60 -18.09
C MET A 9 -0.16 -63.73 -17.34
N PHE A 10 1.13 -64.09 -17.34
CA PHE A 10 2.19 -63.29 -16.73
C PHE A 10 2.63 -62.11 -17.61
N ILE A 11 2.52 -62.22 -18.93
CA ILE A 11 2.89 -61.12 -19.85
C ILE A 11 1.81 -60.02 -19.90
N VAL A 12 0.55 -60.35 -19.61
CA VAL A 12 -0.52 -59.34 -19.48
C VAL A 12 -0.50 -58.65 -18.12
N MET A 13 0.04 -59.29 -17.07
CA MET A 13 0.16 -58.68 -15.74
C MET A 13 1.32 -57.67 -15.64
N ALA A 14 2.31 -57.74 -16.55
CA ALA A 14 3.42 -56.78 -16.61
C ALA A 14 3.12 -55.49 -17.41
N PHE A 15 1.95 -55.39 -18.04
CA PHE A 15 1.52 -54.18 -18.78
C PHE A 15 0.48 -53.34 -18.00
N SER A 16 0.46 -53.50 -16.67
CA SER A 16 -0.19 -52.55 -15.75
C SER A 16 0.87 -51.66 -15.10
N VAL A 17 1.84 -51.19 -15.90
CA VAL A 17 2.55 -49.96 -15.52
C VAL A 17 1.48 -48.88 -15.57
N ALA A 18 0.90 -48.59 -14.42
CA ALA A 18 0.13 -47.40 -14.19
C ALA A 18 1.00 -46.24 -14.68
N VAL A 19 0.69 -45.76 -15.88
CA VAL A 19 1.06 -44.42 -16.29
C VAL A 19 0.18 -43.53 -15.41
N SER A 20 0.61 -43.38 -14.16
CA SER A 20 0.29 -42.19 -13.39
C SER A 20 0.88 -41.08 -14.23
N PHE A 21 0.05 -40.47 -15.07
CA PHE A 21 0.30 -39.10 -15.50
C PHE A 21 0.39 -38.32 -14.19
N VAL A 22 1.61 -38.18 -13.68
CA VAL A 22 1.97 -37.03 -12.87
C VAL A 22 1.75 -35.88 -13.83
N TYR A 23 0.54 -35.34 -13.83
CA TYR A 23 0.34 -33.97 -14.25
C TYR A 23 1.26 -33.20 -13.31
N ALA A 24 2.45 -32.85 -13.82
CA ALA A 24 3.22 -31.81 -13.18
C ALA A 24 2.31 -30.59 -13.31
N ASP A 25 1.63 -30.25 -12.20
CA ASP A 25 0.78 -29.08 -12.18
C ASP A 25 1.66 -27.91 -12.62
N GLU A 26 1.23 -27.22 -13.68
CA GLU A 26 2.05 -26.16 -14.26
C GLU A 26 2.06 -25.01 -13.25
N LYS A 27 3.21 -24.82 -12.60
CA LYS A 27 3.38 -23.75 -11.61
C LYS A 27 3.11 -22.41 -12.25
N VAL A 28 2.33 -21.60 -11.56
CA VAL A 28 1.95 -20.26 -12.01
C VAL A 28 2.84 -19.24 -11.31
N ASP A 29 3.50 -18.42 -12.13
CA ASP A 29 4.26 -17.26 -11.68
C ASP A 29 3.36 -16.02 -11.68
N LEU A 30 2.93 -15.59 -10.49
CA LEU A 30 2.03 -14.45 -10.30
C LEU A 30 2.82 -13.14 -10.28
N LYS A 31 2.50 -12.25 -11.22
CA LYS A 31 3.16 -10.95 -11.41
C LYS A 31 2.15 -9.89 -11.83
N LEU A 32 2.45 -8.64 -11.52
CA LEU A 32 1.80 -7.47 -12.07
C LEU A 32 2.00 -7.44 -13.59
N ARG A 33 0.90 -7.50 -14.33
CA ARG A 33 0.86 -7.39 -15.79
C ARG A 33 -0.03 -6.22 -16.19
N LEU A 34 0.34 -5.03 -15.76
CA LEU A 34 -0.39 -3.81 -16.08
C LEU A 34 -0.03 -3.34 -17.49
N GLU A 35 -0.98 -2.68 -18.15
CA GLU A 35 -0.81 -2.21 -19.53
C GLU A 35 -0.54 -0.71 -19.58
N LYS A 36 0.40 -0.30 -20.44
CA LYS A 36 0.69 1.11 -20.70
C LYS A 36 -0.58 1.86 -21.12
N GLY A 37 -0.78 3.04 -20.53
CA GLY A 37 -1.93 3.92 -20.78
C GLY A 37 -3.16 3.61 -19.94
N GLN A 38 -3.20 2.46 -19.24
CA GLN A 38 -4.31 2.16 -18.33
C GLN A 38 -4.22 2.97 -17.04
N SER A 39 -5.38 3.26 -16.47
CA SER A 39 -5.52 3.97 -15.20
C SER A 39 -6.36 3.16 -14.22
N TYR A 40 -5.87 3.03 -12.99
CA TYR A 40 -6.53 2.30 -11.91
C TYR A 40 -6.82 3.25 -10.76
N LYS A 41 -8.06 3.22 -10.25
CA LYS A 41 -8.45 4.04 -9.09
C LYS A 41 -8.40 3.18 -7.84
N MET A 42 -7.64 3.61 -6.85
CA MET A 42 -7.57 2.96 -5.55
C MET A 42 -8.15 3.89 -4.49
N ARG A 43 -8.97 3.33 -3.61
CA ARG A 43 -9.44 4.02 -2.41
C ARG A 43 -8.89 3.28 -1.20
N THR A 44 -8.12 3.98 -0.38
CA THR A 44 -7.64 3.51 0.91
C THR A 44 -8.46 4.18 2.01
N LEU A 45 -8.86 3.39 3.01
CA LEU A 45 -9.52 3.86 4.23
C LEU A 45 -8.82 3.22 5.41
N ASN A 46 -8.35 4.04 6.34
CA ASN A 46 -7.73 3.60 7.58
C ASN A 46 -8.55 4.12 8.74
N GLU A 47 -8.83 3.25 9.71
CA GLU A 47 -9.45 3.61 10.97
C GLU A 47 -8.58 3.09 12.11
N MET A 48 -8.10 4.02 12.94
CA MET A 48 -7.23 3.72 14.07
C MET A 48 -7.83 4.22 15.37
N LYS A 49 -7.63 3.43 16.42
CA LYS A 49 -7.93 3.83 17.79
C LYS A 49 -6.67 3.70 18.63
N ILE A 50 -6.04 4.83 18.91
CA ILE A 50 -4.79 4.91 19.66
C ILE A 50 -5.13 5.18 21.12
N LYS A 51 -4.64 4.32 22.02
CA LYS A 51 -4.69 4.55 23.47
C LYS A 51 -3.28 4.80 23.96
N GLN A 52 -3.03 5.99 24.49
CA GLN A 52 -1.71 6.37 24.99
C GLN A 52 -1.83 6.80 26.46
N THR A 53 -0.89 6.35 27.28
CA THR A 53 -0.77 6.84 28.66
C THR A 53 0.29 7.92 28.71
N ILE A 54 -0.11 9.13 29.11
CA ILE A 54 0.79 10.27 29.27
C ILE A 54 0.90 10.67 30.75
N PRO A 55 2.02 11.26 31.18
CA PRO A 55 2.12 11.91 32.47
C PRO A 55 1.17 13.11 32.52
N GLY A 56 0.19 13.06 33.42
CA GLY A 56 -0.70 14.17 33.74
C GLY A 56 -0.10 15.11 34.79
N GLN A 57 -0.86 16.15 35.14
CA GLN A 57 -0.45 17.09 36.19
C GLN A 57 -0.23 16.36 37.53
N GLN A 58 0.79 16.78 38.28
CA GLN A 58 1.14 16.23 39.60
C GLN A 58 1.52 14.73 39.59
N GLY A 59 1.99 14.20 38.45
CA GLY A 59 2.50 12.83 38.36
C GLY A 59 1.41 11.74 38.28
N GLN A 60 0.13 12.12 38.14
CA GLN A 60 -0.93 11.17 37.83
C GLN A 60 -0.83 10.73 36.37
N GLN A 61 -1.02 9.44 36.07
CA GLN A 61 -1.11 8.98 34.69
C GLN A 61 -2.49 9.30 34.11
N GLN A 62 -2.54 9.80 32.88
CA GLN A 62 -3.78 10.02 32.15
C GLN A 62 -3.77 9.18 30.87
N THR A 63 -4.84 8.43 30.64
CA THR A 63 -5.03 7.71 29.38
C THR A 63 -5.79 8.60 28.41
N MET A 64 -5.14 8.93 27.29
CA MET A 64 -5.74 9.60 26.16
C MET A 64 -6.19 8.56 25.15
N THR A 65 -7.37 8.77 24.56
CA THR A 65 -7.84 8.03 23.40
C THR A 65 -7.88 8.97 22.22
N ILE A 66 -7.25 8.58 21.11
CA ILE A 66 -7.31 9.28 19.83
C ILE A 66 -8.02 8.34 18.86
N ILE A 67 -9.04 8.85 18.18
CA ILE A 67 -9.73 8.15 17.10
C ILE A 67 -9.32 8.86 15.81
N GLU A 68 -8.73 8.12 14.89
CA GLU A 68 -8.29 8.64 13.60
C GLU A 68 -8.98 7.87 12.48
N LYS A 69 -9.50 8.59 11.50
CA LYS A 69 -10.01 8.07 10.24
C LYS A 69 -9.34 8.83 9.11
N SER A 70 -8.57 8.14 8.29
CA SER A 70 -7.94 8.74 7.12
C SER A 70 -8.34 7.98 5.86
N GLY A 71 -8.31 8.68 4.73
CA GLY A 71 -8.66 8.11 3.45
C GLY A 71 -7.99 8.85 2.32
N ALA A 72 -7.65 8.11 1.27
CA ALA A 72 -7.09 8.65 0.04
C ALA A 72 -7.75 7.97 -1.15
N LYS A 73 -8.06 8.75 -2.18
CA LYS A 73 -8.37 8.26 -3.52
C LYS A 73 -7.18 8.60 -4.39
N ASN A 74 -6.55 7.59 -4.95
CA ASN A 74 -5.39 7.73 -5.83
C ASN A 74 -5.73 7.21 -7.22
N ILE A 75 -5.20 7.87 -8.24
CA ILE A 75 -5.24 7.40 -9.63
C ILE A 75 -3.83 6.95 -10.01
N TYR A 76 -3.68 5.68 -10.33
CA TYR A 76 -2.45 5.04 -10.80
C TYR A 76 -2.51 4.92 -12.31
N THR A 77 -1.77 5.76 -13.03
CA THR A 77 -1.66 5.72 -14.50
C THR A 77 -0.37 5.04 -14.90
N VAL A 78 -0.45 3.94 -15.65
CA VAL A 78 0.74 3.25 -16.17
C VAL A 78 1.29 4.07 -17.33
N GLU A 79 2.36 4.81 -17.10
CA GLU A 79 2.97 5.67 -18.12
C GLU A 79 3.88 4.88 -19.06
N ASP A 80 4.53 3.84 -18.53
CA ASP A 80 5.39 2.97 -19.33
C ASP A 80 5.48 1.54 -18.77
N VAL A 81 5.80 0.60 -19.66
CA VAL A 81 6.17 -0.79 -19.33
C VAL A 81 7.50 -1.05 -20.03
N GLN A 82 8.56 -1.18 -19.23
CA GLN A 82 9.92 -1.33 -19.74
C GLN A 82 10.18 -2.75 -20.26
N ALA A 83 11.31 -2.95 -20.93
CA ALA A 83 11.68 -4.23 -21.54
C ALA A 83 11.79 -5.39 -20.52
N ASP A 84 12.15 -5.09 -19.27
CA ASP A 84 12.21 -6.07 -18.16
C ASP A 84 10.86 -6.22 -17.42
N SER A 85 9.77 -5.70 -18.00
CA SER A 85 8.42 -5.61 -17.41
C SER A 85 8.31 -4.69 -16.18
N THR A 86 9.34 -3.90 -15.86
CA THR A 86 9.23 -2.83 -14.86
C THR A 86 8.17 -1.83 -15.29
N LEU A 87 7.34 -1.42 -14.32
CA LEU A 87 6.22 -0.51 -14.53
C LEU A 87 6.63 0.89 -14.05
N VAL A 88 6.40 1.90 -14.89
CA VAL A 88 6.49 3.31 -14.50
C VAL A 88 5.08 3.82 -14.33
N ILE A 89 4.71 4.20 -13.11
CA ILE A 89 3.33 4.54 -12.74
C ILE A 89 3.30 5.93 -12.14
N LYS A 90 2.52 6.83 -12.75
CA LYS A 90 2.18 8.11 -12.14
C LYS A 90 1.02 7.92 -11.17
N VAL A 91 1.24 8.32 -9.92
CA VAL A 91 0.26 8.30 -8.85
C VAL A 91 -0.23 9.72 -8.63
N THR A 92 -1.54 9.94 -8.68
CA THR A 92 -2.17 11.25 -8.45
C THR A 92 -3.12 11.17 -7.26
N TYR A 93 -3.01 12.12 -6.33
CA TYR A 93 -3.96 12.26 -5.22
C TYR A 93 -5.26 12.90 -5.71
N ASP A 94 -6.27 12.10 -6.02
CA ASP A 94 -7.57 12.57 -6.50
C ASP A 94 -8.40 13.17 -5.36
N ALA A 95 -8.36 12.56 -4.18
CA ALA A 95 -9.01 13.09 -2.99
C ALA A 95 -8.34 12.60 -1.70
N ILE A 96 -8.44 13.40 -0.64
CA ILE A 96 -7.93 13.09 0.69
C ILE A 96 -9.00 13.42 1.72
N SER A 97 -9.20 12.54 2.68
CA SER A 97 -10.03 12.76 3.86
C SER A 97 -9.23 12.43 5.11
N PHE A 98 -9.34 13.26 6.14
CA PHE A 98 -8.69 13.06 7.44
C PHE A 98 -9.61 13.55 8.55
N LYS A 99 -9.79 12.73 9.57
CA LYS A 99 -10.55 13.07 10.76
C LYS A 99 -9.86 12.50 11.98
N GLN A 100 -9.49 13.36 12.90
CA GLN A 100 -8.89 12.98 14.17
C GLN A 100 -9.68 13.60 15.30
N GLU A 101 -10.06 12.78 16.28
CA GLU A 101 -10.82 13.20 17.45
C GLU A 101 -10.12 12.76 18.73
N ASN A 102 -10.03 13.67 19.68
CA ASN A 102 -9.57 13.38 21.03
C ASN A 102 -10.71 13.66 22.04
N PRO A 103 -11.54 12.66 22.34
CA PRO A 103 -12.67 12.81 23.25
C PRO A 103 -12.26 13.19 24.69
N THR A 104 -11.03 12.90 25.11
CA THR A 104 -10.55 13.22 26.47
C THR A 104 -10.40 14.73 26.68
N VAL A 105 -10.00 15.47 25.64
CA VAL A 105 -9.73 16.93 25.72
C VAL A 105 -10.67 17.77 24.84
N GLY A 106 -11.59 17.14 24.11
CA GLY A 106 -12.59 17.83 23.28
C GLY A 106 -12.02 18.48 22.02
N TRP A 107 -10.88 18.00 21.52
CA TRP A 107 -10.21 18.53 20.33
C TRP A 107 -10.47 17.65 19.10
N ASN A 108 -10.65 18.28 17.93
CA ASN A 108 -10.79 17.59 16.67
C ASN A 108 -10.06 18.30 15.52
N VAL A 109 -9.71 17.52 14.50
CA VAL A 109 -9.27 17.98 13.18
C VAL A 109 -10.10 17.24 12.16
N GLU A 110 -10.58 17.95 11.15
CA GLU A 110 -11.38 17.37 10.08
C GLU A 110 -11.00 18.01 8.75
N TYR A 111 -10.89 17.20 7.72
CA TYR A 111 -10.64 17.61 6.36
C TYR A 111 -11.25 16.59 5.39
N ASP A 112 -12.02 17.06 4.41
CA ASP A 112 -12.40 16.28 3.24
C ASP A 112 -12.18 17.16 2.01
N SER A 113 -11.29 16.75 1.10
CA SER A 113 -11.01 17.52 -0.10
C SER A 113 -12.19 17.58 -1.07
N THR A 114 -13.21 16.72 -0.91
CA THR A 114 -14.43 16.72 -1.70
C THR A 114 -15.54 17.59 -1.10
N ASP A 115 -15.44 17.93 0.19
CA ASP A 115 -16.30 18.88 0.88
C ASP A 115 -15.52 19.59 1.99
N THR A 116 -15.03 20.80 1.70
CA THR A 116 -14.22 21.57 2.65
C THR A 116 -15.07 22.36 3.65
N SER A 117 -16.40 22.25 3.62
CA SER A 117 -17.28 23.02 4.52
C SER A 117 -17.18 22.61 5.99
N THR A 118 -16.74 21.37 6.26
CA THR A 118 -16.50 20.84 7.61
C THR A 118 -15.03 20.89 8.02
N ALA A 119 -14.16 21.50 7.20
CA ALA A 119 -12.73 21.53 7.47
C ALA A 119 -12.42 22.31 8.76
N VAL A 120 -11.72 21.67 9.69
CA VAL A 120 -11.31 22.24 10.98
C VAL A 120 -9.87 21.82 11.26
N GLY A 121 -9.06 22.79 11.70
CA GLY A 121 -7.70 22.55 12.18
C GLY A 121 -6.60 23.10 11.25
N PRO A 122 -5.41 23.34 11.82
CA PRO A 122 -4.33 24.04 11.12
C PRO A 122 -3.74 23.23 9.95
N MET A 123 -3.84 21.90 9.96
CA MET A 123 -3.28 21.06 8.89
C MET A 123 -4.12 21.01 7.60
N THR A 124 -5.35 21.53 7.63
CA THR A 124 -6.28 21.43 6.49
C THR A 124 -5.74 22.04 5.19
N PRO A 125 -5.06 23.21 5.16
CA PRO A 125 -4.52 23.76 3.93
C PRO A 125 -3.32 22.97 3.40
N VAL A 126 -2.53 22.38 4.30
CA VAL A 126 -1.38 21.53 3.95
C VAL A 126 -1.85 20.27 3.24
N LEU A 127 -2.88 19.60 3.77
CA LEU A 127 -3.51 18.42 3.15
C LEU A 127 -4.15 18.76 1.80
N GLY A 128 -4.74 19.96 1.67
CA GLY A 128 -5.27 20.44 0.40
C GLY A 128 -4.22 20.70 -0.67
N ALA A 129 -3.00 21.08 -0.29
CA ALA A 129 -1.93 21.43 -1.23
C ALA A 129 -1.45 20.25 -2.09
N ILE A 130 -1.64 19.01 -1.62
CA ILE A 130 -1.23 17.81 -2.35
C ILE A 130 -2.35 17.21 -3.22
N VAL A 131 -3.60 17.67 -3.06
CA VAL A 131 -4.72 17.22 -3.91
C VAL A 131 -4.48 17.67 -5.35
N GLY A 132 -4.70 16.75 -6.30
CA GLY A 132 -4.43 16.91 -7.71
C GLY A 132 -2.94 16.85 -8.08
N GLN A 133 -2.03 16.76 -7.10
CA GLN A 133 -0.61 16.60 -7.37
C GLN A 133 -0.26 15.14 -7.61
N SER A 134 0.86 14.93 -8.30
CA SER A 134 1.32 13.61 -8.70
C SER A 134 2.80 13.40 -8.39
N PHE A 135 3.15 12.13 -8.24
CA PHE A 135 4.51 11.63 -8.20
C PHE A 135 4.60 10.36 -9.04
N THR A 136 5.82 9.90 -9.33
CA THR A 136 6.03 8.69 -10.16
C THR A 136 6.71 7.62 -9.32
N ILE A 137 6.22 6.39 -9.42
CA ILE A 137 6.85 5.20 -8.86
C ILE A 137 7.34 4.30 -9.98
N THR A 138 8.50 3.71 -9.79
CA THR A 138 9.03 2.64 -10.64
C THR A 138 8.97 1.35 -9.83
N ILE A 139 8.19 0.37 -10.29
CA ILE A 139 7.99 -0.90 -9.59
C ILE A 139 8.33 -2.10 -10.47
N THR A 140 8.87 -3.15 -9.86
CA THR A 140 9.11 -4.44 -10.52
C THR A 140 7.81 -5.21 -10.75
N PRO A 141 7.82 -6.24 -11.62
CA PRO A 141 6.64 -7.09 -11.84
C PRO A 141 6.12 -7.81 -10.60
N ASP A 142 6.95 -8.05 -9.60
CA ASP A 142 6.58 -8.66 -8.31
C ASP A 142 6.11 -7.62 -7.26
N GLY A 143 6.15 -6.33 -7.59
CA GLY A 143 5.58 -5.26 -6.77
C GLY A 143 6.55 -4.55 -5.81
N HIS A 144 7.86 -4.78 -5.94
CA HIS A 144 8.87 -4.02 -5.20
C HIS A 144 9.10 -2.63 -5.80
N VAL A 145 9.31 -1.63 -4.94
CA VAL A 145 9.58 -0.26 -5.36
C VAL A 145 11.08 -0.09 -5.64
N LYS A 146 11.43 0.21 -6.89
CA LYS A 146 12.79 0.56 -7.30
C LYS A 146 13.11 2.02 -7.00
N GLU A 147 12.16 2.91 -7.25
CA GLU A 147 12.39 4.35 -7.20
C GLU A 147 11.07 5.10 -6.98
N VAL A 148 11.15 6.26 -6.32
CA VAL A 148 10.07 7.23 -6.25
C VAL A 148 10.61 8.61 -6.65
N GLN A 149 9.92 9.27 -7.59
CA GLN A 149 10.32 10.54 -8.16
C GLN A 149 9.23 11.60 -8.00
N GLY A 150 9.62 12.87 -7.87
CA GLY A 150 8.68 14.00 -7.79
C GLY A 150 8.15 14.29 -6.38
N ILE A 151 8.61 13.57 -5.36
CA ILE A 151 8.23 13.83 -3.96
C ILE A 151 8.73 15.18 -3.48
N ASP A 152 9.94 15.61 -3.87
CA ASP A 152 10.47 16.92 -3.44
C ASP A 152 9.54 18.08 -3.82
N ALA A 153 8.90 18.00 -4.99
CA ALA A 153 7.95 19.01 -5.43
C ALA A 153 6.66 18.98 -4.60
N LEU A 154 6.18 17.79 -4.21
CA LEU A 154 5.05 17.64 -3.27
C LEU A 154 5.42 18.20 -1.90
N TRP A 155 6.61 17.87 -1.41
CA TRP A 155 7.12 18.30 -0.12
C TRP A 155 7.24 19.81 -0.05
N ARG A 156 7.84 20.43 -1.06
CA ARG A 156 7.95 21.89 -1.16
C ARG A 156 6.59 22.59 -1.11
N ARG A 157 5.55 22.05 -1.75
CA ARG A 157 4.19 22.62 -1.68
C ARG A 157 3.60 22.55 -0.27
N MET A 158 3.88 21.46 0.45
CA MET A 158 3.47 21.34 1.85
C MET A 158 4.25 22.32 2.73
N GLU A 159 5.56 22.44 2.53
CA GLU A 159 6.40 23.42 3.25
C GLU A 159 5.91 24.85 3.04
N GLU A 160 5.61 25.25 1.79
CA GLU A 160 5.05 26.58 1.49
C GLU A 160 3.76 26.84 2.29
N LYS A 161 2.91 25.82 2.48
CA LYS A 161 1.71 25.96 3.35
C LYS A 161 2.01 25.95 4.82
N ILE A 162 3.01 25.20 5.26
CA ILE A 162 3.44 25.21 6.67
C ILE A 162 4.02 26.59 7.03
N ASP A 163 4.84 27.18 6.16
CA ASP A 163 5.43 28.50 6.36
C ASP A 163 4.38 29.63 6.37
N GLU A 164 3.29 29.48 5.61
CA GLU A 164 2.13 30.39 5.69
C GLU A 164 1.37 30.31 7.03
N LEU A 165 1.46 29.16 7.73
CA LEU A 165 0.67 28.86 8.93
C LEU A 165 1.44 29.06 10.23
N SER A 166 2.76 28.86 10.22
CA SER A 166 3.61 28.92 11.41
C SER A 166 4.96 29.54 11.08
N GLU A 167 5.42 30.44 11.94
CA GLU A 167 6.81 30.91 11.95
C GLU A 167 7.77 29.79 12.39
N GLU A 168 9.08 30.03 12.26
CA GLU A 168 10.11 29.10 12.75
C GLU A 168 9.93 28.84 14.25
N GLY A 169 9.79 27.58 14.63
CA GLY A 169 9.60 27.19 16.02
C GLY A 169 9.23 25.71 16.20
N PRO A 170 9.02 25.26 17.45
CA PRO A 170 8.72 23.86 17.77
C PRO A 170 7.43 23.33 17.11
N GLU A 171 6.42 24.20 16.94
CA GLU A 171 5.15 23.85 16.30
C GLU A 171 5.34 23.53 14.81
N ARG A 172 6.04 24.41 14.08
CA ARG A 172 6.43 24.19 12.68
C ARG A 172 7.16 22.86 12.49
N VAL A 173 8.17 22.59 13.32
CA VAL A 173 8.93 21.34 13.27
C VAL A 173 8.04 20.12 13.53
N ALA A 174 7.06 20.23 14.44
CA ALA A 174 6.11 19.16 14.70
C ALA A 174 5.19 18.89 13.50
N MET A 175 4.67 19.95 12.85
CA MET A 175 3.87 19.83 11.62
C MET A 175 4.67 19.17 10.49
N GLU A 176 5.90 19.62 10.25
CA GLU A 176 6.78 19.03 9.25
C GLU A 176 7.05 17.55 9.53
N THR A 177 7.39 17.22 10.78
CA THR A 177 7.67 15.84 11.18
C THR A 177 6.46 14.95 10.96
N GLN A 178 5.27 15.41 11.35
CA GLN A 178 4.02 14.67 11.14
C GLN A 178 3.73 14.45 9.65
N MET A 179 3.95 15.46 8.80
CA MET A 179 3.74 15.33 7.36
C MET A 179 4.78 14.42 6.70
N LYS A 180 6.06 14.48 7.11
CA LYS A 180 7.09 13.55 6.62
C LYS A 180 6.80 12.10 6.99
N MET A 181 6.31 11.85 8.21
CA MET A 181 5.94 10.49 8.63
C MET A 181 4.81 9.88 7.79
N GLN A 182 3.91 10.69 7.23
CA GLN A 182 2.76 10.20 6.45
C GLN A 182 2.98 10.26 4.93
N TYR A 183 3.67 11.29 4.45
CA TYR A 183 3.79 11.63 3.02
C TYR A 183 5.24 11.78 2.54
N GLY A 184 6.22 11.53 3.40
CA GLY A 184 7.63 11.47 3.01
C GLY A 184 7.94 10.26 2.14
N GLU A 185 9.11 10.27 1.51
CA GLU A 185 9.54 9.22 0.56
C GLU A 185 9.49 7.82 1.16
N GLU A 186 10.02 7.63 2.36
CA GLU A 186 10.02 6.34 3.04
C GLU A 186 8.59 5.84 3.29
N ALA A 187 7.71 6.70 3.79
CA ALA A 187 6.30 6.36 4.03
C ALA A 187 5.58 5.98 2.73
N LEU A 188 5.80 6.73 1.65
CA LEU A 188 5.21 6.45 0.35
C LEU A 188 5.76 5.17 -0.27
N LYS A 189 7.05 4.90 -0.11
CA LYS A 189 7.67 3.64 -0.52
C LYS A 189 7.05 2.46 0.22
N THR A 190 7.02 2.50 1.55
CA THR A 190 6.44 1.44 2.37
C THR A 190 4.96 1.22 2.07
N ASN A 191 4.17 2.29 1.96
CA ASN A 191 2.75 2.19 1.61
C ASN A 191 2.53 1.59 0.21
N THR A 192 3.39 1.94 -0.75
CA THR A 192 3.34 1.39 -2.11
C THR A 192 3.73 -0.09 -2.10
N GLU A 193 4.83 -0.47 -1.43
CA GLU A 193 5.22 -1.87 -1.30
C GLU A 193 4.11 -2.69 -0.64
N ASN A 194 3.51 -2.21 0.45
CA ASN A 194 2.38 -2.87 1.10
C ASN A 194 1.15 -3.03 0.20
N SER A 195 1.00 -2.16 -0.81
CA SER A 195 -0.13 -2.20 -1.75
C SER A 195 0.13 -3.11 -2.96
N PHE A 196 1.37 -3.18 -3.45
CA PHE A 196 1.72 -3.85 -4.71
C PHE A 196 2.49 -5.16 -4.54
N ASN A 197 3.22 -5.33 -3.44
CA ASN A 197 3.99 -6.54 -3.14
C ASN A 197 3.10 -7.65 -2.54
N MET A 198 2.07 -8.07 -3.29
CA MET A 198 1.08 -9.04 -2.80
C MET A 198 1.33 -10.47 -3.28
N TYR A 199 2.09 -10.64 -4.36
CA TYR A 199 2.34 -11.94 -4.98
C TYR A 199 3.47 -12.71 -4.27
N PRO A 200 3.50 -14.05 -4.34
CA PRO A 200 4.57 -14.85 -3.75
C PRO A 200 5.87 -14.70 -4.54
N ASP A 201 7.01 -14.82 -3.87
CA ASP A 201 8.33 -14.71 -4.51
C ASP A 201 8.65 -15.88 -5.47
N ASN A 202 7.92 -16.99 -5.34
CA ASN A 202 8.16 -18.21 -6.11
C ASN A 202 6.87 -18.68 -6.82
N PRO A 203 6.98 -19.37 -7.97
CA PRO A 203 5.83 -19.98 -8.63
C PRO A 203 5.09 -20.96 -7.72
N ILE A 204 3.77 -20.89 -7.75
CA ILE A 204 2.86 -21.66 -6.89
C ILE A 204 1.95 -22.59 -7.71
N ASP A 205 1.40 -23.59 -7.05
CA ASP A 205 0.42 -24.51 -7.64
C ASP A 205 -1.00 -23.91 -7.55
N ILE A 206 -1.91 -24.39 -8.39
CA ILE A 206 -3.31 -23.94 -8.36
C ILE A 206 -3.96 -24.38 -7.05
N GLY A 207 -4.46 -23.42 -6.28
CA GLY A 207 -5.09 -23.65 -4.97
C GLY A 207 -4.17 -23.40 -3.78
N ASP A 208 -2.89 -23.07 -4.01
CA ASP A 208 -1.97 -22.69 -2.96
C ASP A 208 -2.38 -21.38 -2.26
N THR A 209 -1.99 -21.27 -1.00
CA THR A 209 -2.08 -20.04 -0.21
C THR A 209 -0.70 -19.65 0.26
N TRP A 210 -0.36 -18.37 0.19
CA TRP A 210 0.89 -17.83 0.72
C TRP A 210 0.62 -16.75 1.75
N GLN A 211 1.63 -16.51 2.58
CA GLN A 211 1.65 -15.40 3.53
C GLN A 211 2.86 -14.53 3.19
N ARG A 212 2.66 -13.21 3.24
CA ARG A 212 3.77 -12.25 3.24
C ARG A 212 3.89 -11.61 4.60
N LYS A 213 5.13 -11.40 5.02
CA LYS A 213 5.43 -10.52 6.13
C LYS A 213 5.76 -9.15 5.55
N THR A 214 4.92 -8.18 5.86
CA THR A 214 5.22 -6.76 5.67
C THR A 214 5.95 -6.27 6.93
N GLU A 215 6.98 -5.44 6.77
CA GLU A 215 7.69 -4.80 7.90
C GLU A 215 6.89 -3.64 8.50
#